data_AF-A0A090XA94-F1
#
_entry.id   AF-A0A090XA94-F1
#
_cell.length_a   1.000
_cell.length_b   1.000
_cell.length_c   1.000
_cell.angle_alpha   90.00
_cell.angle_beta   90.00
_cell.angle_gamma   90.00
#
_symmetry.space_group_name_H-M   'P 1'
#
loop_
_entity.id
_entity.type
_entity.pdbx_description
1 polymer ?
#
loop_
_entity_poly.entity_id
_entity_poly.type
_entity_poly.pdbx_seq_one_letter_code
_entity_poly.pdbx_strand_id
1 'polypeptide(L)'
;KKPRLLSTSSLIVGTRCFFWDVLQRTLKKDPSITRETIRFLPVDACEAVPYDMFIVLGLFSIWKTRMEFRHSDPHIKPVYRHFIDVVTQVQYVYCRTADVAPDWANLFDAIKNMKEC
;
A
#
# COMPACT_ATOMS: atom_id res chain seq x y z
N LYS A 1 -13.70 33.50 1.28
CA LYS A 1 -12.51 32.85 0.69
C LYS A 1 -12.28 31.48 1.35
N LYS A 2 -12.92 30.40 0.88
CA LYS A 2 -12.61 29.02 1.31
C LYS A 2 -13.12 27.97 0.29
N PRO A 3 -12.45 27.72 -0.86
CA PRO A 3 -12.86 26.60 -1.72
C PRO A 3 -11.76 25.58 -2.07
N ARG A 4 -10.47 25.81 -1.79
CA ARG A 4 -9.41 24.89 -2.27
C ARG A 4 -9.37 23.54 -1.54
N LEU A 5 -9.54 23.53 -0.22
CA LEU A 5 -9.38 22.32 0.61
C LEU A 5 -10.44 21.23 0.37
N LEU A 6 -11.66 21.60 -0.04
CA LEU A 6 -12.75 20.65 -0.26
C LEU A 6 -12.54 19.82 -1.53
N SER A 7 -11.98 20.40 -2.61
CA SER A 7 -11.70 19.62 -3.83
C SER A 7 -10.50 18.68 -3.66
N THR A 8 -9.47 19.09 -2.91
CA THR A 8 -8.26 18.26 -2.70
C THR A 8 -8.53 17.08 -1.79
N SER A 9 -9.40 17.23 -0.78
CA SER A 9 -9.75 16.12 0.12
C SER A 9 -10.58 15.04 -0.59
N SER A 10 -11.47 15.40 -1.50
CA SER A 10 -12.20 14.43 -2.35
C SER A 10 -11.29 13.70 -3.34
N LEU A 11 -10.31 14.39 -3.94
CA LEU A 11 -9.30 13.77 -4.80
C LEU A 11 -8.44 12.76 -4.03
N ILE A 12 -7.95 13.12 -2.84
CA ILE A 12 -7.12 12.23 -2.00
C ILE A 12 -7.92 11.00 -1.53
N VAL A 13 -9.21 11.16 -1.19
CA VAL A 13 -10.08 10.04 -0.83
C VAL A 13 -10.33 9.13 -2.03
N GLY A 14 -10.56 9.70 -3.22
CA GLY A 14 -10.69 8.95 -4.48
C GLY A 14 -9.44 8.14 -4.82
N THR A 15 -8.26 8.75 -4.75
CA THR A 15 -6.97 8.07 -4.99
C THR A 15 -6.71 6.96 -3.97
N ARG A 16 -7.12 7.13 -2.71
CA ARG A 16 -7.01 6.09 -1.67
C ARG A 16 -7.90 4.89 -1.98
N CYS A 17 -9.17 5.13 -2.32
CA CYS A 17 -10.12 4.07 -2.64
C CYS A 17 -9.69 3.29 -3.89
N PHE A 18 -9.18 3.98 -4.91
CA PHE A 18 -8.71 3.35 -6.14
C PHE A 18 -7.40 2.58 -5.93
N PHE A 19 -6.44 3.14 -5.17
CA PHE A 19 -5.22 2.42 -4.80
C PHE A 19 -5.53 1.12 -4.05
N TRP A 20 -6.48 1.18 -3.11
CA TRP A 20 -6.90 0.01 -2.35
C TRP A 20 -7.50 -1.09 -3.24
N ASP A 21 -8.38 -0.70 -4.16
CA ASP A 21 -8.99 -1.61 -5.14
C ASP A 21 -7.93 -2.27 -6.04
N VAL A 22 -6.93 -1.50 -6.51
CA VAL A 22 -5.81 -2.04 -7.29
C VAL A 22 -4.92 -2.97 -6.45
N LEU A 23 -4.67 -2.64 -5.19
CA LEU A 23 -3.90 -3.49 -4.27
C LEU A 23 -4.61 -4.82 -4.01
N GLN A 24 -5.91 -4.80 -3.74
CA GLN A 24 -6.72 -6.00 -3.53
C GLN A 24 -6.71 -6.91 -4.77
N ARG A 25 -6.88 -6.33 -5.97
CA ARG A 25 -6.79 -7.09 -7.23
C ARG A 25 -5.41 -7.70 -7.45
N THR A 26 -4.36 -6.97 -7.11
CA THR A 26 -2.97 -7.43 -7.29
C THR A 26 -2.64 -8.58 -6.35
N LEU A 27 -3.11 -8.50 -5.10
CA LEU A 27 -2.94 -9.56 -4.10
C LEU A 27 -3.90 -10.73 -4.29
N LYS A 28 -4.92 -10.60 -5.17
CA LYS A 28 -6.01 -11.56 -5.37
C LYS A 28 -6.72 -11.96 -4.07
N LYS A 29 -6.68 -11.09 -3.06
CA LYS A 29 -7.26 -11.33 -1.74
C LYS A 29 -8.24 -10.20 -1.45
N ASP A 30 -9.41 -10.57 -0.90
CA ASP A 30 -10.40 -9.61 -0.44
C ASP A 30 -10.33 -9.50 1.09
N PRO A 31 -9.50 -8.58 1.63
CA PRO A 31 -9.55 -8.26 3.04
C PRO A 31 -10.88 -7.55 3.32
N SER A 32 -11.76 -8.20 4.08
CA SER A 32 -12.98 -7.61 4.62
C SER A 32 -12.61 -6.55 5.67
N ILE A 33 -12.22 -5.36 5.20
CA ILE A 33 -11.82 -4.24 6.06
C ILE A 33 -13.06 -3.54 6.60
N THR A 34 -13.58 -4.08 7.70
CA THR A 34 -14.57 -3.46 8.59
C THR A 34 -13.84 -2.66 9.68
N ARG A 35 -14.51 -1.68 10.31
CA ARG A 35 -13.92 -0.88 11.39
C ARG A 35 -13.32 -1.71 12.52
N GLU A 36 -13.88 -2.89 12.80
CA GLU A 36 -13.35 -3.81 13.82
C GLU A 36 -12.18 -4.68 13.31
N THR A 37 -12.18 -5.08 12.03
CA THR A 37 -11.15 -5.97 11.44
C THR A 37 -9.87 -5.24 11.01
N ILE A 38 -9.86 -3.90 10.97
CA ILE A 38 -8.59 -3.14 10.81
C ILE A 38 -7.60 -3.46 11.94
N ARG A 39 -8.09 -3.83 13.14
CA ARG A 39 -7.22 -4.21 14.28
C ARG A 39 -6.62 -5.59 14.15
N PHE A 40 -7.29 -6.49 13.44
CA PHE A 40 -6.89 -7.89 13.28
C PHE A 40 -7.12 -8.25 11.82
N LEU A 41 -6.11 -7.98 11.01
CA LEU A 41 -6.12 -8.46 9.64
C LEU A 41 -6.15 -10.00 9.73
N PRO A 42 -7.15 -10.68 9.14
CA PRO A 42 -7.31 -12.12 9.29
C PRO A 42 -6.14 -12.81 8.60
N VAL A 43 -5.17 -13.23 9.43
CA VAL A 43 -4.05 -14.06 9.03
C VAL A 43 -4.53 -15.49 9.12
N ASP A 44 -4.86 -16.09 7.99
CA ASP A 44 -5.04 -17.53 7.96
C ASP A 44 -3.68 -18.18 8.21
N ALA A 45 -3.54 -18.94 9.30
CA ALA A 45 -2.28 -19.55 9.72
C ALA A 45 -1.70 -20.54 8.68
N CYS A 46 -2.49 -20.92 7.67
CA CYS A 46 -2.07 -21.77 6.55
C CYS A 46 -1.56 -20.99 5.32
N GLU A 47 -1.55 -19.66 5.34
CA GLU A 47 -1.03 -18.89 4.22
C GLU A 47 0.49 -18.76 4.28
N ALA A 48 1.16 -19.31 3.26
CA ALA A 48 2.62 -19.20 3.09
C ALA A 48 3.08 -17.77 2.74
N VAL A 49 2.15 -16.90 2.34
CA VAL A 49 2.40 -15.53 1.89
C VAL A 49 2.02 -14.54 2.99
N PRO A 50 2.90 -13.59 3.38
CA PRO A 50 2.58 -12.58 4.38
C PRO A 50 1.77 -11.43 3.78
N TYR A 51 0.50 -11.68 3.42
CA TYR A 51 -0.39 -10.65 2.88
C TYR A 51 -0.57 -9.45 3.81
N ASP A 52 -0.48 -9.68 5.11
CA ASP A 52 -0.63 -8.62 6.11
C ASP A 52 0.47 -7.59 6.02
N MET A 53 1.69 -8.03 5.70
CA MET A 53 2.80 -7.12 5.46
C MET A 53 2.45 -6.16 4.33
N PHE A 54 2.03 -6.67 3.17
CA PHE A 54 1.69 -5.84 2.01
C PHE A 54 0.55 -4.87 2.30
N ILE A 55 -0.45 -5.31 3.07
CA ILE A 55 -1.57 -4.47 3.47
C ILE A 55 -1.12 -3.36 4.43
N VAL A 56 -0.30 -3.68 5.45
CA VAL A 56 0.26 -2.70 6.38
C VAL A 56 1.13 -1.68 5.65
N LEU A 57 1.97 -2.13 4.71
CA LEU A 57 2.77 -1.25 3.87
C LEU A 57 1.88 -0.31 3.04
N GLY A 58 0.77 -0.81 2.48
CA GLY A 58 -0.19 0.02 1.73
C GLY A 58 -0.86 1.08 2.61
N LEU A 59 -1.27 0.70 3.83
CA LEU A 59 -1.82 1.63 4.82
C LEU A 59 -0.79 2.68 5.25
N PHE A 60 0.47 2.29 5.42
CA PHE A 60 1.57 3.20 5.73
C PHE A 60 1.77 4.23 4.61
N SER A 61 1.76 3.81 3.34
CA SER A 61 1.90 4.72 2.19
C SER A 61 0.76 5.74 2.13
N ILE A 62 -0.48 5.32 2.40
CA ILE A 62 -1.63 6.23 2.52
C ILE A 62 -1.42 7.24 3.64
N TRP A 63 -1.01 6.77 4.83
CA TRP A 63 -0.75 7.63 5.97
C TRP A 63 0.34 8.66 5.65
N LYS A 64 1.44 8.22 5.03
CA LYS A 64 2.58 9.07 4.66
C LYS A 64 2.18 10.19 3.69
N THR A 65 1.47 9.89 2.61
CA THR A 65 0.94 10.91 1.69
C THR A 65 0.03 11.91 2.40
N ARG A 66 -0.83 11.44 3.33
CA ARG A 66 -1.69 12.34 4.12
C ARG A 66 -0.89 13.24 5.05
N MET A 67 0.23 12.77 5.59
CA MET A 67 1.10 13.57 6.46
C MET A 67 1.84 14.64 5.67
N GLU A 68 2.42 14.29 4.53
CA GLU A 68 3.06 15.24 3.61
C GLU A 68 2.08 16.34 3.17
N PHE A 69 0.83 15.97 2.87
CA PHE A 69 -0.22 16.93 2.56
C PHE A 69 -0.53 17.88 3.72
N ARG A 70 -0.62 17.37 4.96
CA ARG A 70 -0.86 18.22 6.14
C ARG A 70 0.30 19.16 6.43
N HIS A 71 1.53 18.73 6.16
CA HIS A 71 2.73 19.54 6.35
C HIS A 71 3.00 20.51 5.20
N SER A 72 2.14 20.53 4.16
CA SER A 72 2.32 21.34 2.97
C SER A 72 3.68 21.11 2.31
N ASP A 73 4.11 19.84 2.26
CA ASP A 73 5.34 19.45 1.59
C ASP A 73 5.27 19.85 0.10
N PRO A 74 6.30 20.52 -0.46
CA PRO A 74 6.31 20.92 -1.87
C PRO A 74 6.36 19.74 -2.85
N HIS A 75 6.75 18.53 -2.42
CA HIS A 75 6.94 17.36 -3.29
C HIS A 75 6.13 16.14 -2.81
N ILE A 76 4.82 16.32 -2.65
CA ILE A 76 3.92 15.21 -2.29
C ILE A 76 3.93 14.16 -3.39
N LYS A 77 4.41 12.95 -3.06
CA LYS A 77 4.30 11.81 -3.97
C LYS A 77 2.90 11.18 -3.83
N PRO A 78 2.33 10.66 -4.94
CA PRO A 78 1.11 9.88 -4.88
C PRO A 78 1.34 8.58 -4.09
N VAL A 79 0.27 8.04 -3.49
CA VAL A 79 0.31 6.87 -2.59
C VAL A 79 1.05 5.69 -3.21
N TYR A 80 0.80 5.40 -4.49
CA TYR A 80 1.42 4.26 -5.18
C TYR A 80 2.95 4.39 -5.26
N ARG A 81 3.51 5.60 -5.43
CA ARG A 81 4.96 5.81 -5.46
C ARG A 81 5.58 5.53 -4.09
N HIS A 82 4.96 6.02 -3.02
CA HIS A 82 5.40 5.68 -1.66
C HIS A 82 5.31 4.20 -1.38
N PHE A 83 4.30 3.52 -1.91
CA PHE A 83 4.15 2.09 -1.75
C PHE A 83 5.25 1.32 -2.49
N ILE A 84 5.50 1.63 -3.76
CA ILE A 84 6.58 1.02 -4.54
C ILE A 84 7.95 1.26 -3.87
N ASP A 85 8.22 2.47 -3.39
CA ASP A 85 9.48 2.81 -2.72
C ASP A 85 9.70 1.91 -1.48
N VAL A 86 8.68 1.75 -0.62
CA VAL A 86 8.79 0.94 0.59
C VAL A 86 8.84 -0.55 0.27
N VAL A 87 8.03 -1.03 -0.67
CA VAL A 87 8.03 -2.43 -1.12
C VAL A 87 9.39 -2.81 -1.71
N THR A 88 10.04 -1.91 -2.44
CA THR A 88 11.39 -2.12 -3.00
C THR A 88 12.43 -2.26 -1.88
N GLN A 89 12.34 -1.45 -0.84
CA GLN A 89 13.22 -1.57 0.33
C GLN A 89 13.03 -2.90 1.05
N VAL A 90 11.77 -3.33 1.22
CA VAL A 90 11.45 -4.61 1.85
C VAL A 90 11.93 -5.78 0.98
N GLN A 91 11.70 -5.74 -0.34
CA GLN A 91 12.21 -6.74 -1.27
C GLN A 91 13.74 -6.86 -1.17
N TYR A 92 14.46 -5.74 -1.07
CA TYR A 92 15.92 -5.75 -0.92
C TYR A 92 16.37 -6.50 0.35
N VAL A 93 15.59 -6.42 1.44
CA VAL A 93 15.89 -7.16 2.68
C VAL A 93 15.63 -8.66 2.52
N TYR A 94 14.48 -9.03 1.94
CA TYR A 94 14.11 -10.44 1.75
C TYR A 94 14.94 -11.16 0.66
N CYS A 95 15.28 -10.46 -0.41
CA CYS A 95 16.02 -11.01 -1.56
C CYS A 95 17.52 -10.71 -1.49
N ARG A 96 18.05 -10.35 -0.31
CA ARG A 96 19.47 -10.00 -0.13
C ARG A 96 20.41 -11.15 -0.53
N THR A 97 19.96 -12.40 -0.35
CA THR A 97 20.70 -13.62 -0.71
C THR A 97 19.77 -14.55 -1.48
N ALA A 98 20.21 -15.06 -2.63
CA ALA A 98 19.39 -15.88 -3.53
C ALA A 98 18.85 -17.16 -2.87
N ASP A 99 19.63 -17.79 -1.98
CA ASP A 99 19.23 -19.02 -1.26
C ASP A 99 18.17 -18.79 -0.17
N VAL A 100 17.83 -17.53 0.14
CA VAL A 100 16.90 -17.15 1.22
C VAL A 100 15.65 -16.46 0.66
N ALA A 101 15.56 -16.30 -0.66
CA ALA A 101 14.40 -15.66 -1.28
C ALA A 101 13.16 -16.55 -1.06
N PRO A 102 12.09 -16.00 -0.45
CA PRO A 102 10.87 -16.77 -0.26
C PRO A 102 10.17 -17.06 -1.59
N ASP A 103 9.45 -18.18 -1.69
CA ASP A 103 8.75 -18.61 -2.92
C ASP A 103 7.73 -17.58 -3.44
N TRP A 104 7.25 -16.71 -2.55
CA TRP A 104 6.32 -15.63 -2.85
C TRP A 104 7.00 -14.30 -3.21
N ALA A 105 8.33 -14.26 -3.33
CA ALA A 105 9.07 -13.04 -3.66
C ALA A 105 8.68 -12.43 -5.02
N ASN A 106 8.15 -13.24 -5.94
CA ASN A 106 7.57 -12.78 -7.21
C ASN A 106 6.42 -11.77 -7.01
N LEU A 107 5.73 -11.78 -5.87
CA LEU A 107 4.71 -10.78 -5.54
C LEU A 107 5.28 -9.38 -5.42
N PHE A 108 6.54 -9.21 -4.99
CA PHE A 108 7.17 -7.90 -4.97
C PHE A 108 7.23 -7.31 -6.39
N ASP A 109 7.55 -8.12 -7.39
CA ASP A 109 7.60 -7.68 -8.78
C ASP A 109 6.20 -7.42 -9.34
N ALA A 110 5.21 -8.24 -9.00
CA ALA A 110 3.81 -7.97 -9.35
C ALA A 110 3.32 -6.63 -8.79
N ILE A 111 3.67 -6.34 -7.53
CA ILE A 111 3.30 -5.12 -6.82
C ILE A 111 3.99 -3.88 -7.41
N LYS A 112 5.28 -3.99 -7.75
CA LYS A 112 6.02 -2.88 -8.39
C LYS A 112 5.46 -2.54 -9.78
N ASN A 113 4.88 -3.52 -10.47
CA ASN A 113 4.26 -3.35 -11.78
C ASN A 113 2.77 -3.02 -11.72
N MET A 114 2.22 -2.68 -10.54
CA MET A 114 0.83 -2.22 -10.45
C MET A 114 0.61 -0.98 -11.31
N LYS A 115 -0.53 -0.95 -12.00
CA LYS A 115 -0.90 0.19 -12.85
C LYS A 115 -1.02 1.46 -12.01
N GLU A 116 -0.54 2.57 -12.55
CA GLU A 116 -0.81 3.89 -11.99
C GLU A 116 -2.33 4.13 -11.99
N CYS A 117 -2.80 4.66 -10.86
CA CYS A 117 -4.19 4.90 -10.55
C CYS A 117 -4.57 6.35 -10.81
#